data_AF-A0A5C5FZW7-F1
#
_entry.id   AF-A0A5C5FZW7-F1
#
_cell.length_a   1.000
_cell.length_b   1.000
_cell.length_c   1.000
_cell.angle_alpha   90.00
_cell.angle_beta   90.00
_cell.angle_gamma   90.00
#
_symmetry.space_group_name_H-M   'P 1'
#
loop_
_entity.id
_entity.type
_entity.pdbx_description
1 polymer ?
#
loop_
_entity_poly.entity_id
_entity_poly.type
_entity_poly.pdbx_seq_one_letter_code
_entity_poly.pdbx_strand_id
1 'polypeptide(L)'
;APRQLNELQSGMYRDGVKEFIIVDCRFDYEYEGGHIDGAINLSELADVEARLLNSANPPQPSTSDCAPAEGKTVLIFHCEFSAKRAPTSAKHLRNQDRQKNFAAYPNIFYPELYILQGGYEAYYKAYPVSPPHTCSAPLAGQDG
;
A
#
# COMPACT_ATOMS: atom_id res chain seq x y z
N ALA A 1 -3.01 -5.91 -10.32
CA ALA A 1 -3.68 -4.95 -11.25
C ALA A 1 -4.78 -4.17 -10.50
N PRO A 2 -5.29 -3.04 -11.01
CA PRO A 2 -6.29 -2.21 -10.32
C PRO A 2 -7.51 -2.97 -9.79
N ARG A 3 -8.07 -3.88 -10.60
CA ARG A 3 -9.19 -4.72 -10.21
C ARG A 3 -8.95 -5.51 -8.92
N GLN A 4 -7.77 -6.12 -8.77
CA GLN A 4 -7.45 -6.93 -7.59
C GLN A 4 -7.31 -6.07 -6.34
N LEU A 5 -6.81 -4.85 -6.47
CA LEU A 5 -6.75 -3.92 -5.34
C LEU A 5 -8.16 -3.49 -4.89
N ASN A 6 -9.05 -3.21 -5.84
CA ASN A 6 -10.45 -2.89 -5.52
C ASN A 6 -11.17 -4.09 -4.85
N GLU A 7 -10.95 -5.32 -5.32
CA GLU A 7 -11.46 -6.54 -4.69
C GLU A 7 -10.88 -6.75 -3.26
N LEU A 8 -9.60 -6.41 -3.06
CA LEU A 8 -8.97 -6.42 -1.74
C LEU A 8 -9.63 -5.43 -0.78
N GLN A 9 -9.87 -4.20 -1.23
CA GLN A 9 -10.55 -3.17 -0.45
C GLN A 9 -12.01 -3.52 -0.15
N SER A 10 -12.70 -4.24 -1.05
CA SER A 10 -14.06 -4.72 -0.78
C SER A 10 -14.13 -5.87 0.24
N GLY A 11 -12.98 -6.38 0.70
CA GLY A 11 -12.90 -7.46 1.67
C GLY A 11 -12.97 -8.87 1.07
N MET A 12 -12.78 -9.03 -0.24
CA MET A 12 -12.89 -10.33 -0.91
C MET A 12 -11.84 -11.35 -0.45
N TYR A 13 -10.72 -10.92 0.14
CA TYR A 13 -9.60 -11.76 0.56
C TYR A 13 -9.41 -11.85 2.09
N ARG A 14 -10.45 -11.55 2.89
CA ARG A 14 -10.37 -11.52 4.36
C ARG A 14 -9.93 -12.84 5.00
N ASP A 15 -10.20 -13.97 4.37
CA ASP A 15 -9.89 -15.29 4.94
C ASP A 15 -8.39 -15.63 4.96
N GLY A 16 -7.54 -14.87 4.24
CA GLY A 16 -6.08 -15.07 4.22
C GLY A 16 -5.25 -13.81 4.46
N VAL A 17 -5.89 -12.64 4.47
CA VAL A 17 -5.26 -11.34 4.64
C VAL A 17 -5.71 -10.75 5.97
N LYS A 18 -4.78 -10.68 6.93
CA LYS A 18 -5.01 -10.03 8.23
C LYS A 18 -5.27 -8.54 8.03
N GLU A 19 -4.38 -7.92 7.26
CA GLU A 19 -4.42 -6.51 6.92
C GLU A 19 -3.63 -6.28 5.63
N PHE A 20 -3.86 -5.14 4.98
CA PHE A 20 -3.05 -4.71 3.84
C PHE A 20 -2.68 -3.25 3.98
N ILE A 21 -1.52 -2.89 3.42
CA ILE A 21 -0.98 -1.52 3.44
C ILE A 21 -0.70 -1.12 2.00
N ILE A 22 -1.38 -0.06 1.55
CA ILE A 22 -1.14 0.54 0.24
C ILE A 22 -0.10 1.65 0.43
N VAL A 23 1.05 1.53 -0.22
CA VAL A 23 2.15 2.48 -0.14
C VAL A 23 2.23 3.26 -1.44
N ASP A 24 1.90 4.56 -1.37
CA ASP A 24 2.07 5.50 -2.47
C ASP A 24 3.48 6.11 -2.39
N CYS A 25 4.35 5.73 -3.33
CA CYS A 25 5.72 6.22 -3.45
C CYS A 25 5.86 7.46 -4.33
N ARG A 26 4.75 8.16 -4.63
CA ARG A 26 4.80 9.45 -5.31
C ARG A 26 5.25 10.55 -4.37
N PHE A 27 5.58 11.72 -4.91
CA PHE A 27 5.87 12.89 -4.11
C PHE A 27 4.60 13.39 -3.41
N ASP A 28 4.77 14.08 -2.30
CA ASP A 28 3.69 14.54 -1.42
C ASP A 28 2.62 15.32 -2.19
N TYR A 29 3.02 16.22 -3.10
CA TYR A 29 2.07 16.99 -3.92
C TYR A 29 1.24 16.14 -4.89
N GLU A 30 1.77 15.02 -5.39
CA GLU A 30 1.01 14.09 -6.25
C GLU A 30 -0.01 13.30 -5.41
N TYR A 31 0.37 12.95 -4.18
CA TYR A 31 -0.50 12.26 -3.23
C TYR A 31 -1.63 13.17 -2.72
N GLU A 32 -1.31 14.41 -2.36
CA GLU A 32 -2.27 15.44 -1.94
C GLU A 32 -3.25 15.80 -3.07
N GLY A 33 -2.80 15.79 -4.32
CA GLY A 33 -3.64 15.99 -5.50
C GLY A 33 -4.64 14.84 -5.76
N GLY A 34 -4.53 13.73 -5.03
CA GLY A 34 -5.42 12.57 -5.12
C GLY A 34 -4.64 11.27 -4.99
N HIS A 35 -5.14 10.35 -4.18
CA HIS A 35 -4.50 9.07 -3.88
C HIS A 35 -5.54 7.96 -3.72
N ILE A 36 -5.09 6.71 -3.76
CA ILE A 36 -5.96 5.55 -3.52
C ILE A 36 -6.43 5.59 -2.07
N ASP A 37 -7.73 5.36 -1.83
CA ASP A 37 -8.29 5.38 -0.48
C ASP A 37 -7.54 4.43 0.47
N GLY A 38 -7.21 4.92 1.66
CA GLY A 38 -6.42 4.20 2.66
C GLY A 38 -4.92 4.03 2.35
N ALA A 39 -4.41 4.63 1.27
CA ALA A 39 -2.96 4.65 1.03
C ALA A 39 -2.22 5.51 2.08
N ILE A 40 -0.97 5.15 2.33
CA ILE A 40 -0.01 5.98 3.06
C ILE A 40 1.06 6.48 2.09
N ASN A 41 1.45 7.74 2.20
CA ASN A 41 2.51 8.30 1.38
C ASN A 41 3.89 8.07 2.02
N LEU A 42 4.78 7.39 1.29
CA LEU A 42 6.17 7.16 1.68
C LEU A 42 7.04 7.37 0.44
N SER A 43 7.40 8.64 0.20
CA SER A 43 8.14 9.09 -0.98
C SER A 43 9.63 8.74 -0.90
N GLU A 44 10.20 8.73 0.30
CA GLU A 44 11.62 8.45 0.56
C GLU A 44 11.86 7.02 1.09
N LEU A 45 12.99 6.42 0.69
CA LEU A 45 13.36 5.06 1.09
C LEU A 45 13.55 4.91 2.61
N ALA A 46 14.08 5.96 3.25
CA ALA A 46 14.27 5.99 4.70
C ALA A 46 12.93 5.91 5.43
N ASP A 47 11.89 6.59 4.93
CA ASP A 47 10.55 6.56 5.53
C ASP A 47 9.88 5.20 5.34
N VAL A 48 10.10 4.55 4.19
CA VAL A 48 9.66 3.17 3.94
C VAL A 48 10.25 2.22 4.97
N GLU A 49 11.56 2.27 5.21
CA GLU A 49 12.21 1.44 6.22
C GLU A 49 11.74 1.78 7.63
N ALA A 50 11.71 3.08 7.98
CA ALA A 50 11.30 3.56 9.29
C ALA A 50 9.88 3.09 9.64
N ARG A 51 8.94 3.25 8.71
CA ARG A 51 7.52 2.93 8.91
C ARG A 51 7.25 1.43 8.94
N LEU A 52 7.94 0.64 8.11
CA LEU A 52 7.59 -0.78 7.93
C LEU A 52 8.48 -1.73 8.74
N LEU A 53 9.78 -1.44 8.87
CA LEU A 53 10.75 -2.34 9.53
C LEU A 53 11.26 -1.84 10.87
N ASN A 54 11.19 -0.54 11.16
CA ASN A 54 11.58 0.05 12.44
C ASN A 54 10.37 0.45 13.30
N SER A 55 9.15 0.08 12.89
CA SER A 55 7.97 0.30 13.72
C SER A 55 8.05 -0.51 15.02
N ALA A 56 7.33 -0.08 16.04
CA ALA A 56 7.37 -0.75 17.34
C ALA A 56 6.92 -2.22 17.29
N ASN A 57 6.06 -2.57 16.32
CA ASN A 57 5.44 -3.89 16.20
C ASN A 57 5.37 -4.32 14.71
N PRO A 58 6.48 -4.71 14.06
CA PRO A 58 6.39 -5.37 12.76
C PRO A 58 5.66 -6.72 12.90
N PRO A 59 5.10 -7.28 11.82
CA PRO A 59 4.51 -8.62 11.83
C PRO A 59 5.54 -9.67 12.30
N GLN A 60 5.09 -10.84 12.74
CA GLN A 60 6.03 -11.93 13.04
C GLN A 60 6.70 -12.42 11.74
N PRO A 61 8.03 -12.57 11.69
CA PRO A 61 8.72 -13.09 10.53
C PRO A 61 8.21 -14.46 10.10
N SER A 62 7.95 -14.63 8.81
CA SER A 62 7.41 -15.86 8.25
C SER A 62 7.85 -16.04 6.78
N THR A 63 7.38 -17.13 6.16
CA THR A 63 7.55 -17.40 4.72
C THR A 63 6.22 -17.23 4.01
N SER A 64 6.25 -17.19 2.67
CA SER A 64 5.02 -17.17 1.86
C SER A 64 4.20 -18.45 1.99
N ASP A 65 4.76 -19.57 2.45
CA ASP A 65 4.02 -20.83 2.58
C ASP A 65 3.43 -21.03 3.99
N CYS A 66 3.92 -20.27 4.97
CA CYS A 66 3.49 -20.36 6.36
C CYS A 66 2.74 -19.09 6.77
N ALA A 67 1.41 -19.11 6.66
CA ALA A 67 0.57 -18.02 7.17
C ALA A 67 0.34 -18.18 8.68
N PRO A 68 0.42 -17.10 9.48
CA PRO A 68 -0.15 -17.09 10.83
C PRO A 68 -1.65 -17.40 10.79
N ALA A 69 -2.21 -17.92 11.89
CA ALA A 69 -3.64 -18.22 11.98
C ALA A 69 -4.55 -17.00 11.71
N GLU A 70 -4.05 -15.79 12.00
CA GLU A 70 -4.75 -14.52 11.78
C GLU A 70 -4.65 -14.01 10.33
N GLY A 71 -3.89 -14.70 9.46
CA GLY A 71 -3.59 -14.26 8.09
C GLY A 71 -2.28 -13.47 8.00
N LYS A 72 -1.96 -12.99 6.79
CA LYS A 72 -0.73 -12.23 6.51
C LYS A 72 -0.99 -10.74 6.34
N THR A 73 0.03 -9.93 6.65
CA THR A 73 0.08 -8.52 6.28
C THR A 73 0.58 -8.39 4.83
N VAL A 74 -0.22 -7.78 3.96
CA VAL A 74 0.10 -7.62 2.53
C VAL A 74 0.54 -6.18 2.24
N LEU A 75 1.68 -6.01 1.58
CA LEU A 75 2.14 -4.71 1.12
C LEU A 75 1.85 -4.52 -0.37
N ILE A 76 1.28 -3.38 -0.74
CA ILE A 76 1.02 -3.00 -2.14
C ILE A 76 1.71 -1.68 -2.42
N PHE A 77 2.83 -1.72 -3.14
CA PHE A 77 3.56 -0.54 -3.58
C PHE A 77 3.01 -0.01 -4.91
N HIS A 78 2.84 1.31 -5.02
CA HIS A 78 2.57 1.95 -6.29
C HIS A 78 3.23 3.33 -6.40
N CYS A 79 3.35 3.82 -7.62
CA CYS A 79 3.61 5.24 -7.86
C CYS A 79 2.70 5.71 -9.00
N GLU A 80 3.09 6.72 -9.79
CA GLU A 80 2.22 7.20 -10.88
C GLU A 80 1.94 6.09 -11.92
N PHE A 81 3.00 5.48 -12.45
CA PHE A 81 2.91 4.38 -13.43
C PHE A 81 3.47 3.04 -12.91
N SER A 82 3.92 3.01 -11.65
CA SER A 82 4.61 1.87 -11.02
C SER A 82 5.84 1.31 -11.78
N ALA A 83 6.47 2.13 -12.63
CA ALA A 83 7.61 1.69 -13.46
C ALA A 83 8.99 1.88 -12.80
N LYS A 84 9.13 2.80 -11.83
CA LYS A 84 10.44 3.16 -11.24
C LYS A 84 10.42 3.29 -9.73
N ARG A 85 9.65 4.25 -9.18
CA ARG A 85 9.64 4.57 -7.74
C ARG A 85 9.17 3.38 -6.91
N ALA A 86 7.98 2.84 -7.21
CA ALA A 86 7.45 1.67 -6.50
C ALA A 86 8.36 0.42 -6.54
N PRO A 87 8.85 -0.04 -7.72
CA PRO A 87 9.82 -1.14 -7.76
C PRO A 87 11.10 -0.87 -6.96
N THR A 88 11.60 0.37 -6.99
CA THR A 88 12.79 0.78 -6.22
C THR A 88 12.53 0.66 -4.72
N SER A 89 11.44 1.23 -4.22
CA SER A 89 11.06 1.18 -2.81
C SER A 89 10.78 -0.25 -2.33
N ALA A 90 10.04 -1.03 -3.11
CA ALA A 90 9.78 -2.45 -2.83
C ALA A 90 11.06 -3.28 -2.72
N LYS A 91 12.00 -3.09 -3.67
CA LYS A 91 13.29 -3.79 -3.66
C LYS A 91 14.14 -3.37 -2.46
N HIS A 92 14.17 -2.07 -2.15
CA HIS A 92 14.89 -1.55 -1.00
C HIS A 92 14.37 -2.17 0.30
N LEU A 93 13.05 -2.14 0.54
CA LEU A 93 12.42 -2.75 1.70
C LEU A 93 12.78 -4.24 1.82
N ARG A 94 12.63 -5.00 0.73
CA ARG A 94 12.92 -6.45 0.74
C ARG A 94 14.39 -6.74 1.08
N ASN A 95 15.32 -5.92 0.62
CA ASN A 95 16.74 -6.06 0.97
C ASN A 95 16.97 -5.82 2.47
N GLN A 96 16.40 -4.75 3.03
CA GLN A 96 16.53 -4.44 4.46
C GLN A 96 15.87 -5.51 5.34
N ASP A 97 14.69 -5.99 4.97
CA ASP A 97 13.99 -7.07 5.69
C ASP A 97 14.84 -8.35 5.72
N ARG A 98 15.45 -8.72 4.60
CA ARG A 98 16.37 -9.87 4.51
C ARG A 98 17.65 -9.68 5.33
N GLN A 99 18.19 -8.47 5.40
CA GLN A 99 19.36 -8.18 6.23
C GLN A 99 19.02 -8.33 7.72
N LYS A 100 17.88 -7.80 8.15
CA LYS A 100 17.41 -7.92 9.54
C LYS A 100 17.11 -9.36 9.96
N ASN A 101 16.61 -10.16 9.02
CA ASN A 101 16.29 -11.57 9.26
C ASN A 101 17.38 -12.54 8.79
N PHE A 102 18.62 -12.07 8.60
CA PHE A 102 19.71 -12.90 8.08
C PHE A 102 19.95 -14.18 8.90
N ALA A 103 19.91 -14.09 10.23
CA ALA A 103 20.11 -15.22 11.13
C ALA A 103 18.95 -16.22 11.16
N ALA A 104 17.76 -15.82 10.69
CA ALA A 104 16.52 -16.60 10.72
C ALA A 104 16.02 -16.96 9.31
N TYR A 105 16.93 -16.99 8.32
CA TYR A 105 16.59 -17.37 6.95
C TYR A 105 15.85 -18.72 6.92
N PRO A 106 14.74 -18.86 6.15
CA PRO A 106 14.23 -17.96 5.11
C PRO A 106 13.15 -16.96 5.56
N ASN A 107 12.97 -16.72 6.86
CA ASN A 107 11.88 -15.86 7.36
C ASN A 107 12.12 -14.38 7.04
N ILE A 108 11.04 -13.61 6.85
CA ILE A 108 11.01 -12.14 6.69
C ILE A 108 9.72 -11.57 7.28
N PHE A 109 9.73 -10.29 7.64
CA PHE A 109 8.57 -9.60 8.19
C PHE A 109 7.42 -9.51 7.19
N TYR A 110 7.70 -9.19 5.92
CA TYR A 110 6.69 -8.99 4.88
C TYR A 110 6.88 -9.95 3.70
N PRO A 111 6.46 -11.23 3.82
CA PRO A 111 6.53 -12.20 2.72
C PRO A 111 5.65 -11.80 1.54
N GLU A 112 4.48 -11.19 1.80
CA GLU A 112 3.51 -10.75 0.78
C GLU A 112 3.75 -9.29 0.38
N LEU A 113 4.41 -9.09 -0.76
CA LEU A 113 4.72 -7.79 -1.31
C LEU A 113 4.40 -7.76 -2.80
N TYR A 114 3.59 -6.78 -3.22
CA TYR A 114 3.15 -6.62 -4.59
C TYR A 114 3.37 -5.20 -5.10
N ILE A 115 3.44 -5.06 -6.44
CA ILE A 115 3.47 -3.78 -7.13
C ILE A 115 2.16 -3.62 -7.90
N LEU A 116 1.46 -2.50 -7.70
CA LEU A 116 0.24 -2.21 -8.44
C LEU A 116 0.58 -1.86 -9.89
N GLN A 117 0.36 -2.82 -10.79
CA GLN A 117 0.58 -2.63 -12.23
C GLN A 117 -0.20 -1.41 -12.76
N GLY A 118 0.49 -0.54 -13.50
CA GLY A 118 -0.06 0.69 -14.06
C GLY A 118 -0.16 1.87 -13.09
N GLY A 119 0.12 1.63 -11.80
CA GLY A 119 0.17 2.67 -10.78
C GLY A 119 -1.16 3.37 -10.51
N TYR A 120 -1.05 4.58 -9.95
CA TYR A 120 -2.20 5.43 -9.65
C TYR A 120 -2.97 5.79 -10.92
N GLU A 121 -2.27 6.04 -12.03
CA GLU A 121 -2.90 6.42 -13.30
C GLU A 121 -3.90 5.36 -13.78
N ALA A 122 -3.48 4.10 -13.82
CA ALA A 122 -4.33 3.00 -14.27
C ALA A 122 -5.44 2.71 -13.25
N TYR A 123 -5.15 2.89 -11.95
CA TYR A 123 -6.15 2.73 -10.89
C TYR A 123 -7.25 3.77 -11.01
N TYR A 124 -6.89 5.06 -11.06
CA TYR A 124 -7.81 6.17 -11.14
C TYR A 124 -8.70 6.11 -12.39
N LYS A 125 -8.14 5.70 -13.54
CA LYS A 125 -8.91 5.48 -14.76
C LYS A 125 -10.01 4.42 -14.61
N ALA A 126 -9.75 3.37 -13.84
CA ALA A 126 -10.68 2.26 -13.64
C ALA A 126 -11.65 2.51 -12.46
N TYR A 127 -11.17 3.15 -11.41
CA TYR A 127 -11.86 3.43 -10.16
C TYR A 127 -11.55 4.87 -9.73
N PRO A 128 -12.23 5.87 -10.32
CA PRO A 128 -11.99 7.27 -9.97
C PRO A 128 -12.22 7.49 -8.48
N VAL A 129 -11.22 8.01 -7.77
CA VAL A 129 -11.37 8.38 -6.36
C VAL A 129 -12.09 9.73 -6.27
N SER A 130 -13.09 9.81 -5.39
CA SER A 130 -13.74 11.09 -5.07
C SER A 130 -12.70 12.04 -4.49
N PRO A 131 -12.67 13.33 -4.88
CA PRO A 131 -11.74 14.27 -4.30
C PRO A 131 -11.95 14.35 -2.78
N PRO A 132 -10.87 14.46 -1.97
CA PRO A 132 -10.99 14.63 -0.53
C PRO A 132 -11.71 15.95 -0.25
N HIS A 133 -12.97 15.85 0.17
CA HIS A 133 -13.84 16.93 0.63
C HIS A 133 -13.88 18.20 -0.25
N THR A 134 -14.63 18.17 -1.36
CA THR A 134 -15.51 19.31 -1.58
C THR A 134 -16.64 19.18 -0.55
N CYS A 135 -16.56 19.98 0.52
CA CYS A 135 -17.71 20.25 1.37
C CYS A 135 -18.93 20.43 0.46
N SER A 136 -19.94 19.58 0.62
CA SER A 136 -21.22 19.74 -0.04
C SER A 136 -21.72 21.14 0.28
N ALA A 137 -21.62 22.05 -0.69
CA ALA A 137 -22.22 23.36 -0.57
C ALA A 137 -23.71 23.14 -0.21
N PRO A 138 -24.24 23.80 0.85
CA PRO A 138 -25.66 23.72 1.11
C PRO A 138 -26.38 24.28 -0.12
N LEU A 139 -27.37 23.53 -0.61
CA LEU A 139 -28.24 23.93 -1.70
C LEU A 139 -28.73 25.36 -1.44
N ALA A 140 -28.28 26.29 -2.29
CA ALA A 140 -28.80 27.65 -2.29
C ALA A 140 -30.30 27.58 -2.58
N GLY A 141 -31.05 28.39 -1.83
CA GLY A 141 -32.49 28.29 -1.66
C GLY A 141 -33.31 28.22 -2.95
N GLN A 142 -34.35 27.39 -2.87
CA GLN A 142 -35.62 27.65 -3.51
C GLN A 142 -36.65 27.55 -2.40
N ASP A 143 -37.16 28.71 -1.97
CA ASP A 143 -38.55 28.87 -1.55
C ASP A 143 -38.88 30.34 -1.77
N GLY A 144 -39.92 30.56 -2.59
CA GLY A 144 -40.48 31.87 -2.91
C GLY A 144 -41.59 32.29 -1.95
#